data_AF-A0A849X0E5-F1
#
_entry.id   AF-A0A849X0E5-F1
#
_cell.length_a   1.000
_cell.length_b   1.000
_cell.length_c   1.000
_cell.angle_alpha   90.00
_cell.angle_beta   90.00
_cell.angle_gamma   90.00
#
_symmetry.space_group_name_H-M   'P 1'
#
loop_
_entity.id
_entity.type
_entity.pdbx_description
1 polymer ?
#
loop_
_entity_poly.entity_id
_entity_poly.type
_entity_poly.pdbx_seq_one_letter_code
_entity_poly.pdbx_strand_id
1 'polypeptide(L)'
;MHFRWWLVGAAALCSLAQLVVTPPFQHPDEPAHYARILQLGRGELIATKTEQGTGAFFPSSWVRALKFLSHVPFHGDVRVTREEVRQEAERAPRLSEDFPRDEFYPFHHMALYSPMPYLPQLFGLAAAKMARMSLLQGLYVVRFFNWFFSFAALITALWLLQEHGRAWWVVLLTLCTPMGLALYASPSSDAILLSLSGVVVALGVTRRTSLPVVLALAFFFSASKLIFFLIPLSLIARFVHGFRRNLLFIGAAAILPNLTWMLATRGLYSPFRPGVSAPDQLAHVLVHPFDVMVAVLSTVADKWKYWVSSGVGILGWLDVPIRNSFHYGVAASLFLLVGWPREDRPRMDRWIMG
;
A
#
# COMPACT_ATOMS: atom_id res chain seq x y z
N MET A 1 29.90 3.67 2.73
CA MET A 1 28.67 4.49 2.65
C MET A 1 28.16 4.60 1.21
N HIS A 2 29.02 4.88 0.22
CA HIS A 2 28.62 5.03 -1.19
C HIS A 2 27.91 3.80 -1.80
N PHE A 3 28.40 2.57 -1.57
CA PHE A 3 27.77 1.36 -2.13
C PHE A 3 26.29 1.16 -1.75
N ARG A 4 25.92 1.50 -0.50
CA ARG A 4 24.53 1.39 -0.04
C ARG A 4 23.58 2.28 -0.83
N TRP A 5 24.00 3.53 -1.08
CA TRP A 5 23.18 4.49 -1.83
C TRP A 5 23.12 4.17 -3.32
N TRP A 6 24.15 3.54 -3.90
CA TRP A 6 24.07 2.98 -5.25
C TRP A 6 22.95 1.94 -5.39
N LEU A 7 22.77 1.06 -4.41
CA LEU A 7 21.66 0.08 -4.42
C LEU A 7 20.28 0.75 -4.31
N VAL A 8 20.17 1.81 -3.51
CA VAL A 8 18.93 2.60 -3.45
C VAL A 8 18.63 3.26 -4.80
N GLY A 9 19.65 3.80 -5.46
CA GLY A 9 19.54 4.31 -6.83
C GLY A 9 19.11 3.24 -7.84
N ALA A 10 19.68 2.03 -7.76
CA ALA A 10 19.27 0.91 -8.60
C ALA A 10 17.81 0.51 -8.34
N ALA A 11 17.38 0.41 -7.08
CA ALA A 11 15.98 0.13 -6.71
C ALA A 11 15.02 1.22 -7.23
N ALA A 12 15.42 2.49 -7.17
CA ALA A 12 14.66 3.62 -7.71
C ALA A 12 14.47 3.47 -9.22
N LEU A 13 15.55 3.18 -9.95
CA LEU A 13 15.51 2.99 -11.40
C LEU A 13 14.67 1.77 -11.80
N CYS A 14 14.80 0.64 -11.09
CA CYS A 14 13.98 -0.54 -11.33
C CYS A 14 12.49 -0.25 -11.13
N SER A 15 12.13 0.47 -10.07
CA SER A 15 10.73 0.85 -9.81
C SER A 15 10.22 1.89 -10.83
N LEU A 16 11.02 2.88 -11.21
CA LEU A 16 10.68 3.80 -12.30
C LEU A 16 10.48 3.08 -13.63
N ALA A 17 11.28 2.05 -13.92
CA ALA A 17 11.09 1.24 -15.11
C ALA A 17 9.73 0.52 -15.09
N GLN A 18 9.25 0.05 -13.93
CA GLN A 18 7.93 -0.56 -13.79
C GLN A 18 6.79 0.39 -14.16
N LEU A 19 6.96 1.71 -13.98
CA LEU A 19 5.95 2.69 -14.41
C LEU A 19 5.65 2.56 -15.90
N VAL A 20 6.67 2.29 -16.72
CA VAL A 20 6.58 2.26 -18.20
C VAL A 20 6.40 0.83 -18.72
N VAL A 21 7.10 -0.14 -18.11
CA VAL A 21 7.10 -1.53 -18.55
C VAL A 21 5.75 -2.19 -18.26
N THR A 22 5.12 -1.87 -17.14
CA THR A 22 3.81 -2.43 -16.77
C THR A 22 2.72 -1.67 -17.52
N PRO A 23 1.97 -2.31 -18.43
CA PRO A 23 0.88 -1.66 -19.14
C PRO A 23 -0.18 -1.08 -18.17
N PRO A 24 -1.07 -0.19 -18.63
CA PRO A 24 -2.18 0.28 -17.81
C PRO A 24 -2.99 -0.89 -17.26
N PHE A 25 -3.50 -0.78 -16.04
CA PHE A 25 -4.40 -1.76 -15.44
C PHE A 25 -3.84 -3.18 -15.29
N GLN A 26 -2.51 -3.31 -15.18
CA GLN A 26 -1.80 -4.59 -15.03
C GLN A 26 -1.15 -4.76 -13.64
N HIS A 27 -1.23 -3.76 -12.76
CA HIS A 27 -0.96 -4.02 -11.34
C HIS A 27 -2.19 -4.62 -10.65
N PRO A 28 -2.04 -5.37 -9.55
CA PRO A 28 -3.16 -5.92 -8.81
C PRO A 28 -4.14 -4.82 -8.40
N ASP A 29 -5.42 -5.03 -8.71
CA ASP A 29 -6.54 -4.13 -8.37
C ASP A 29 -6.39 -2.68 -8.87
N GLU A 30 -5.52 -2.45 -9.86
CA GLU A 30 -5.21 -1.11 -10.35
C GLU A 30 -6.40 -0.31 -10.88
N PRO A 31 -7.33 -0.89 -11.67
CA PRO A 31 -8.55 -0.20 -12.07
C PRO A 31 -9.38 0.28 -10.88
N ALA A 32 -9.49 -0.55 -9.83
CA ALA A 32 -10.27 -0.23 -8.64
C ALA A 32 -9.63 0.89 -7.81
N HIS A 33 -8.31 0.85 -7.64
CA HIS A 33 -7.56 1.95 -7.02
C HIS A 33 -7.71 3.25 -7.81
N TYR A 34 -7.55 3.18 -9.14
CA TYR A 34 -7.65 4.36 -9.98
C TYR A 34 -9.07 4.94 -10.01
N ALA A 35 -10.10 4.09 -10.09
CA ALA A 35 -11.50 4.52 -9.96
C ALA A 35 -11.77 5.22 -8.61
N ARG A 36 -11.24 4.68 -7.50
CA ARG A 36 -11.35 5.34 -6.19
C ARG A 36 -10.65 6.71 -6.18
N ILE A 37 -9.48 6.83 -6.78
CA ILE A 37 -8.74 8.10 -6.88
C ILE A 37 -9.51 9.11 -7.75
N LEU A 38 -10.08 8.68 -8.88
CA LEU A 38 -10.91 9.52 -9.74
C LEU A 38 -12.14 10.04 -9.00
N GLN A 39 -12.83 9.17 -8.26
CA GLN A 39 -13.94 9.56 -7.40
C GLN A 39 -13.51 10.61 -6.37
N LEU A 40 -12.47 10.33 -5.59
CA LEU A 40 -11.95 11.24 -4.56
C LEU A 40 -11.50 12.59 -5.16
N GLY A 41 -10.89 12.57 -6.34
CA GLY A 41 -10.49 13.77 -7.06
C GLY A 41 -11.64 14.60 -7.64
N ARG A 42 -12.89 14.15 -7.51
CA ARG A 42 -14.11 14.94 -7.76
C ARG A 42 -14.72 15.49 -6.46
N GLY A 43 -14.10 15.24 -5.31
CA GLY A 43 -14.64 15.62 -3.99
C GLY A 43 -15.66 14.64 -3.42
N GLU A 44 -15.92 13.52 -4.11
CA GLU A 44 -16.82 12.47 -3.64
C GLU A 44 -16.11 11.58 -2.61
N LEU A 45 -16.12 11.99 -1.33
CA LEU A 45 -15.40 11.27 -0.29
C LEU A 45 -15.97 9.87 -0.03
N ILE A 46 -17.29 9.73 -0.03
CA ILE A 46 -18.01 8.49 0.28
C ILE A 46 -18.52 7.86 -1.00
N ALA A 47 -18.33 6.55 -1.14
CA ALA A 47 -18.81 5.81 -2.30
C ALA A 47 -20.33 5.60 -2.32
N THR A 48 -20.86 5.27 -3.49
CA THR A 48 -22.27 4.97 -3.69
C THR A 48 -22.49 3.46 -3.66
N LYS A 49 -23.49 3.01 -2.91
CA LYS A 49 -23.95 1.63 -2.91
C LYS A 49 -25.21 1.50 -3.76
N THR A 50 -25.20 0.52 -4.66
CA THR A 50 -26.30 0.16 -5.56
C THR A 50 -26.54 -1.35 -5.50
N GLU A 51 -27.53 -1.85 -6.24
CA GLU A 51 -27.73 -3.30 -6.40
C GLU A 51 -26.53 -3.99 -7.08
N GLN A 52 -25.76 -3.24 -7.89
CA GLN A 52 -24.57 -3.74 -8.58
C GLN A 52 -23.33 -3.78 -7.66
N GLY A 53 -23.44 -3.29 -6.42
CA GLY A 53 -22.36 -3.28 -5.43
C GLY A 53 -21.98 -1.88 -4.95
N THR A 54 -20.73 -1.70 -4.57
CA THR A 54 -20.23 -0.43 -4.01
C THR A 54 -19.20 0.18 -4.96
N GLY A 55 -19.40 1.44 -5.34
CA GLY A 55 -18.62 2.09 -6.38
C GLY A 55 -18.97 3.57 -6.56
N ALA A 56 -18.91 4.05 -7.80
CA ALA A 56 -19.30 5.42 -8.16
C ALA A 56 -19.83 5.48 -9.58
N PHE A 57 -20.58 6.53 -9.89
CA PHE A 57 -20.99 6.85 -11.26
C PHE A 57 -19.89 7.64 -11.97
N PHE A 58 -19.53 7.20 -13.16
CA PHE A 58 -18.57 7.85 -14.04
C PHE A 58 -19.20 8.06 -15.42
N PRO A 59 -18.61 8.94 -16.24
CA PRO A 59 -18.91 8.96 -17.66
C PRO A 59 -18.72 7.59 -18.30
N SER A 60 -19.66 7.17 -19.14
CA SER A 60 -19.56 5.92 -19.91
C SER A 60 -18.21 5.80 -20.66
N SER A 61 -17.66 6.91 -21.14
CA SER A 61 -16.34 6.96 -21.79
C SER A 61 -15.18 6.58 -20.87
N TRP A 62 -15.26 6.95 -19.58
CA TRP A 62 -14.27 6.60 -18.56
C TRP A 62 -14.41 5.14 -18.17
N VAL A 63 -15.65 4.66 -17.99
CA VAL A 63 -15.89 3.26 -17.64
C VAL A 63 -15.39 2.31 -18.73
N ARG A 64 -15.63 2.64 -20.00
CA ARG A 64 -15.09 1.91 -21.15
C ARG A 64 -13.56 1.83 -21.12
N ALA A 65 -12.89 2.95 -20.84
CA ALA A 65 -11.43 2.98 -20.73
C ALA A 65 -10.90 2.22 -19.50
N LEU A 66 -11.59 2.27 -18.36
CA LEU A 66 -11.24 1.48 -17.15
C LEU A 66 -11.44 -0.03 -17.38
N LYS A 67 -12.39 -0.43 -18.23
CA LYS A 67 -12.68 -1.83 -18.57
C LYS A 67 -11.86 -2.38 -19.74
N PHE A 68 -11.06 -1.55 -20.41
CA PHE A 68 -10.34 -1.92 -21.64
C PHE A 68 -9.53 -3.23 -21.51
N LEU A 69 -8.85 -3.45 -20.38
CA LEU A 69 -8.05 -4.66 -20.12
C LEU A 69 -8.70 -5.62 -19.11
N SER A 70 -10.02 -5.57 -18.94
CA SER A 70 -10.74 -6.46 -18.02
C SER A 70 -10.69 -7.95 -18.38
N HIS A 71 -10.21 -8.30 -19.58
CA HIS A 71 -10.05 -9.67 -20.06
C HIS A 71 -8.68 -10.30 -19.72
N VAL A 72 -7.73 -9.52 -19.18
CA VAL A 72 -6.36 -9.97 -18.86
C VAL A 72 -6.17 -10.54 -17.44
N PRO A 73 -6.86 -10.05 -16.38
CA PRO A 73 -6.59 -10.49 -15.01
C PRO A 73 -6.61 -12.01 -14.86
N PHE A 74 -5.54 -12.55 -14.23
CA PHE A 74 -5.37 -13.98 -13.93
C PHE A 74 -5.16 -14.88 -15.17
N HIS A 75 -4.91 -14.29 -16.34
CA HIS A 75 -4.60 -14.96 -17.59
C HIS A 75 -3.18 -14.59 -18.06
N GLY A 76 -2.16 -15.13 -17.39
CA GLY A 76 -0.74 -14.80 -17.66
C GLY A 76 -0.24 -15.18 -19.07
N ASP A 77 -1.02 -15.95 -19.83
CA ASP A 77 -0.80 -16.27 -21.24
C ASP A 77 -1.27 -15.16 -22.19
N VAL A 78 -2.22 -14.33 -21.77
CA VAL A 78 -2.75 -13.21 -22.54
C VAL A 78 -1.78 -12.04 -22.46
N ARG A 79 -1.29 -11.57 -23.62
CA ARG A 79 -0.34 -10.46 -23.71
C ARG A 79 -1.00 -9.23 -24.28
N VAL A 80 -0.88 -8.12 -23.56
CA VAL A 80 -1.27 -6.80 -24.04
C VAL A 80 -0.24 -6.28 -25.04
N THR A 81 -0.67 -5.91 -26.24
CA THR A 81 0.26 -5.38 -27.25
C THR A 81 0.48 -3.88 -27.06
N ARG A 82 1.64 -3.36 -27.50
CA ARG A 82 1.92 -1.91 -27.47
C ARG A 82 0.94 -1.11 -28.33
N GLU A 83 0.48 -1.72 -29.42
CA GLU A 83 -0.45 -1.10 -30.34
C GLU A 83 -1.85 -0.96 -29.73
N GLU A 84 -2.34 -1.99 -29.04
CA GLU A 84 -3.57 -1.93 -28.23
C GLU A 84 -3.55 -0.77 -27.22
N VAL A 85 -2.46 -0.64 -26.44
CA VAL A 85 -2.31 0.44 -25.46
C VAL A 85 -2.26 1.81 -26.14
N ARG A 86 -1.56 1.93 -27.27
CA ARG A 86 -1.47 3.18 -28.02
C ARG A 86 -2.84 3.61 -28.54
N GLN A 87 -3.57 2.70 -29.16
CA GLN A 87 -4.90 2.97 -29.70
C GLN A 87 -5.88 3.40 -28.60
N GLU A 88 -5.82 2.76 -27.43
CA GLU A 88 -6.64 3.20 -26.30
C GLU A 88 -6.17 4.56 -25.75
N ALA A 89 -4.86 4.82 -25.68
CA ALA A 89 -4.34 6.12 -25.24
C ALA A 89 -4.79 7.29 -26.14
N GLU A 90 -4.92 7.05 -27.44
CA GLU A 90 -5.43 8.03 -28.42
C GLU A 90 -6.95 8.25 -28.31
N ARG A 91 -7.71 7.23 -27.87
CA ARG A 91 -9.17 7.28 -27.70
C ARG A 91 -9.62 7.66 -26.28
N ALA A 92 -8.71 7.60 -25.31
CA ALA A 92 -9.02 7.83 -23.91
C ALA A 92 -9.56 9.27 -23.70
N PRO A 93 -10.69 9.43 -22.97
CA PRO A 93 -11.29 10.74 -22.72
C PRO A 93 -10.36 11.61 -21.89
N ARG A 94 -10.52 12.94 -21.98
CA ARG A 94 -9.74 13.86 -21.13
C ARG A 94 -10.30 13.88 -19.71
N LEU A 95 -9.41 14.02 -18.73
CA LEU A 95 -9.81 14.12 -17.32
C LEU A 95 -10.56 15.42 -16.99
N SER A 96 -10.39 16.45 -17.83
CA SER A 96 -11.02 17.77 -17.66
C SER A 96 -12.39 17.88 -18.33
N GLU A 97 -12.83 16.86 -19.07
CA GLU A 97 -14.13 16.88 -19.75
C GLU A 97 -15.24 16.57 -18.74
N ASP A 98 -16.24 17.45 -18.69
CA ASP A 98 -17.42 17.26 -17.85
C ASP A 98 -18.49 16.52 -18.65
N PHE A 99 -18.49 15.20 -18.51
CA PHE A 99 -19.47 14.33 -19.15
C PHE A 99 -20.56 13.92 -18.15
N PRO A 100 -21.77 13.58 -18.64
CA PRO A 100 -22.82 12.98 -17.83
C PRO A 100 -22.29 11.76 -17.06
N ARG A 101 -22.69 11.62 -15.80
CA ARG A 101 -22.30 10.51 -14.91
C ARG A 101 -23.40 9.46 -14.94
N ASP A 102 -23.41 8.65 -15.98
CA ASP A 102 -24.51 7.75 -16.30
C ASP A 102 -24.18 6.27 -16.08
N GLU A 103 -22.89 5.90 -16.03
CA GLU A 103 -22.48 4.50 -15.87
C GLU A 103 -21.87 4.23 -14.48
N PHE A 104 -22.39 3.22 -13.80
CA PHE A 104 -21.86 2.77 -12.51
C PHE A 104 -20.63 1.86 -12.71
N TYR A 105 -19.57 2.13 -11.96
CA TYR A 105 -18.38 1.27 -11.93
C TYR A 105 -18.11 0.78 -10.49
N PRO A 106 -18.19 -0.54 -10.24
CA PRO A 106 -17.91 -1.10 -8.92
C PRO A 106 -16.41 -1.18 -8.64
N PHE A 107 -16.01 -0.82 -7.43
CA PHE A 107 -14.64 -1.02 -6.91
C PHE A 107 -14.64 -1.50 -5.45
N HIS A 108 -15.75 -2.11 -5.02
CA HIS A 108 -16.01 -2.83 -3.76
C HIS A 108 -15.08 -2.49 -2.59
N HIS A 109 -13.97 -3.21 -2.43
CA HIS A 109 -13.08 -3.08 -1.27
C HIS A 109 -12.39 -1.72 -1.17
N MET A 110 -12.04 -1.11 -2.31
CA MET A 110 -11.38 0.20 -2.36
C MET A 110 -12.36 1.32 -1.96
N ALA A 111 -13.67 1.08 -2.06
CA ALA A 111 -14.70 2.01 -1.63
C ALA A 111 -14.71 2.24 -0.11
N LEU A 112 -14.24 1.25 0.66
CA LEU A 112 -14.11 1.33 2.11
C LEU A 112 -12.84 2.06 2.54
N TYR A 113 -11.89 2.28 1.63
CA TYR A 113 -10.65 2.97 1.97
C TYR A 113 -10.92 4.46 2.11
N SER A 114 -10.34 5.06 3.15
CA SER A 114 -10.41 6.51 3.32
C SER A 114 -9.61 7.24 2.24
N PRO A 115 -9.76 8.57 2.14
CA PRO A 115 -8.94 9.36 1.23
C PRO A 115 -7.46 9.43 1.64
N MET A 116 -7.11 9.20 2.91
CA MET A 116 -5.77 9.46 3.44
C MET A 116 -4.61 8.77 2.71
N PRO A 117 -4.67 7.46 2.41
CA PRO A 117 -3.56 6.80 1.76
C PRO A 117 -3.47 7.10 0.26
N TYR A 118 -4.45 7.83 -0.29
CA TYR A 118 -4.47 8.28 -1.68
C TYR A 118 -4.00 9.73 -1.86
N LEU A 119 -3.59 10.42 -0.78
CA LEU A 119 -3.12 11.81 -0.90
C LEU A 119 -2.00 12.00 -1.94
N PRO A 120 -0.94 11.16 -2.00
CA PRO A 120 0.06 11.25 -3.06
C PRO A 120 -0.57 11.20 -4.46
N GLN A 121 -1.46 10.24 -4.68
CA GLN A 121 -2.14 10.00 -5.94
C GLN A 121 -3.06 11.17 -6.31
N LEU A 122 -3.73 11.79 -5.34
CA LEU A 122 -4.61 12.94 -5.57
C LEU A 122 -3.84 14.17 -6.04
N PHE A 123 -2.61 14.40 -5.56
CA PHE A 123 -1.73 15.43 -6.13
C PHE A 123 -1.40 15.12 -7.59
N GLY A 124 -1.10 13.87 -7.92
CA GLY A 124 -0.87 13.44 -9.30
C GLY A 124 -2.09 13.62 -10.19
N LEU A 125 -3.29 13.27 -9.70
CA LEU A 125 -4.53 13.48 -10.43
C LEU A 125 -4.83 14.96 -10.66
N ALA A 126 -4.59 15.82 -9.66
CA ALA A 126 -4.74 17.26 -9.80
C ALA A 126 -3.78 17.83 -10.86
N ALA A 127 -2.51 17.41 -10.85
CA ALA A 127 -1.54 17.80 -11.86
C ALA A 127 -1.96 17.35 -13.27
N ALA A 128 -2.44 16.12 -13.42
CA ALA A 128 -2.94 15.60 -14.69
C ALA A 128 -4.16 16.36 -15.21
N LYS A 129 -5.10 16.73 -14.32
CA LYS A 129 -6.27 17.56 -14.65
C LYS A 129 -5.86 18.96 -15.11
N MET A 130 -4.93 19.61 -14.40
CA MET A 130 -4.41 20.93 -14.77
C MET A 130 -3.74 20.92 -16.14
N ALA A 131 -3.01 19.84 -16.45
CA ALA A 131 -2.37 19.63 -17.74
C ALA A 131 -3.32 19.11 -18.85
N ARG A 132 -4.64 18.98 -18.56
CA ARG A 132 -5.68 18.49 -19.49
C ARG A 132 -5.35 17.12 -20.12
N MET A 133 -4.72 16.26 -19.33
CA MET A 133 -4.29 14.92 -19.77
C MET A 133 -5.48 13.98 -19.97
N SER A 134 -5.29 12.95 -20.81
CA SER A 134 -6.24 11.84 -20.94
C SER A 134 -6.32 10.99 -19.68
N LEU A 135 -7.37 10.19 -19.54
CA LEU A 135 -7.56 9.24 -18.45
C LEU A 135 -6.33 8.32 -18.28
N LEU A 136 -5.79 7.80 -19.39
CA LEU A 136 -4.62 6.94 -19.35
C LEU A 136 -3.33 7.70 -19.01
N GLN A 137 -3.12 8.89 -19.58
CA GLN A 137 -1.98 9.73 -19.20
C GLN A 137 -2.02 10.09 -17.71
N GLY A 138 -3.21 10.39 -17.19
CA GLY A 138 -3.43 10.66 -15.78
C GLY A 138 -3.09 9.47 -14.87
N LEU A 139 -3.35 8.23 -15.30
CA LEU A 139 -2.91 7.03 -14.57
C LEU A 139 -1.39 7.04 -14.36
N TYR A 140 -0.60 7.31 -15.40
CA TYR A 140 0.86 7.35 -15.28
C TYR A 140 1.36 8.48 -14.37
N VAL A 141 0.74 9.66 -14.42
CA VAL A 141 1.07 10.75 -13.48
C VAL A 141 0.73 10.37 -12.04
N VAL A 142 -0.43 9.72 -11.83
CA VAL A 142 -0.82 9.20 -10.52
C VAL A 142 0.17 8.16 -10.00
N ARG A 143 0.59 7.20 -10.84
CA ARG A 143 1.62 6.22 -10.50
C ARG A 143 2.94 6.91 -10.13
N PHE A 144 3.38 7.90 -10.92
CA PHE A 144 4.61 8.65 -10.64
C PHE A 144 4.56 9.39 -9.31
N PHE A 145 3.44 10.03 -8.97
CA PHE A 145 3.29 10.70 -7.69
C PHE A 145 3.28 9.70 -6.53
N ASN A 146 2.61 8.55 -6.67
CA ASN A 146 2.67 7.50 -5.66
C ASN A 146 4.10 7.01 -5.44
N TRP A 147 4.83 6.77 -6.53
CA TRP A 147 6.24 6.42 -6.52
C TRP A 147 7.06 7.49 -5.78
N PHE A 148 6.93 8.76 -6.17
CA PHE A 148 7.72 9.86 -5.62
C PHE A 148 7.60 9.98 -4.10
N PHE A 149 6.37 10.06 -3.58
CA PHE A 149 6.14 10.20 -2.15
C PHE A 149 6.52 8.95 -1.36
N SER A 150 6.19 7.77 -1.90
CA SER A 150 6.52 6.50 -1.24
C SER A 150 8.03 6.25 -1.22
N PHE A 151 8.73 6.54 -2.31
CA PHE A 151 10.16 6.36 -2.41
C PHE A 151 10.92 7.42 -1.58
N ALA A 152 10.41 8.65 -1.48
CA ALA A 152 10.95 9.67 -0.57
C ALA A 152 10.84 9.24 0.91
N ALA A 153 9.72 8.63 1.30
CA ALA A 153 9.56 8.07 2.65
C ALA A 153 10.51 6.87 2.89
N LEU A 154 10.72 6.01 1.89
CA LEU A 154 11.72 4.93 1.95
C LEU A 154 13.14 5.49 2.13
N ILE A 155 13.53 6.50 1.34
CA ILE A 155 14.84 7.15 1.46
C ILE A 155 15.00 7.75 2.86
N THR A 156 13.95 8.35 3.41
CA THR A 156 13.97 8.91 4.77
C THR A 156 14.21 7.82 5.81
N ALA A 157 13.54 6.67 5.71
CA ALA A 157 13.77 5.53 6.59
C ALA A 157 15.22 5.03 6.52
N LEU A 158 15.76 4.87 5.30
CA LEU A 158 17.12 4.41 5.07
C LEU A 158 18.17 5.44 5.51
N TRP A 159 17.90 6.73 5.36
CA TRP A 159 18.77 7.81 5.81
C TRP A 159 18.86 7.83 7.34
N LEU A 160 17.73 7.71 8.05
CA LEU A 160 17.71 7.59 9.51
C LEU A 160 18.53 6.37 9.97
N LEU A 161 18.46 5.26 9.24
CA LEU A 161 19.17 4.02 9.54
C LEU A 161 20.64 3.97 9.05
N GLN A 162 21.22 5.07 8.56
CA GLN A 162 22.57 5.06 7.95
C GLN A 162 23.67 4.48 8.87
N GLU A 163 23.58 4.77 10.17
CA GLU A 163 24.47 4.27 11.23
C GLU A 163 24.12 2.85 11.71
N HIS A 164 22.92 2.35 11.37
CA HIS A 164 22.36 1.09 11.86
C HIS A 164 22.35 0.05 10.74
N GLY A 165 23.54 -0.42 10.35
CA GLY A 165 23.74 -1.23 9.14
C GLY A 165 22.82 -2.44 8.99
N ARG A 166 22.55 -3.21 10.06
CA ARG A 166 21.65 -4.37 10.01
C ARG A 166 20.20 -3.97 9.72
N ALA A 167 19.67 -3.03 10.49
CA ALA A 167 18.32 -2.52 10.30
C ALA A 167 18.15 -1.86 8.92
N TRP A 168 19.18 -1.16 8.44
CA TRP A 168 19.23 -0.60 7.09
C TRP A 168 19.01 -1.68 6.02
N TRP A 169 19.73 -2.80 6.12
CA TRP A 169 19.60 -3.93 5.18
C TRP A 169 18.24 -4.63 5.29
N VAL A 170 17.73 -4.82 6.51
CA VAL A 170 16.40 -5.43 6.72
C VAL A 170 15.32 -4.57 6.06
N VAL A 171 15.34 -3.25 6.26
CA VAL A 171 14.38 -2.34 5.63
C VAL A 171 14.52 -2.36 4.11
N LEU A 172 15.74 -2.27 3.57
CA LEU A 172 15.96 -2.31 2.12
C LEU A 172 15.44 -3.62 1.51
N LEU A 173 15.83 -4.77 2.04
CA LEU A 173 15.47 -6.08 1.47
C LEU A 173 13.98 -6.40 1.60
N THR A 174 13.32 -5.86 2.63
CA THR A 174 11.89 -6.08 2.86
C THR A 174 11.03 -5.16 1.98
N LEU A 175 11.43 -3.91 1.81
CA LEU A 175 10.61 -2.91 1.10
C LEU A 175 10.95 -2.80 -0.39
N CYS A 176 12.15 -3.20 -0.81
CA CYS A 176 12.57 -3.20 -2.21
C CYS A 176 12.53 -4.59 -2.84
N THR A 177 11.61 -5.47 -2.41
CA THR A 177 11.31 -6.70 -3.15
C THR A 177 10.72 -6.33 -4.52
N PRO A 178 10.76 -7.23 -5.52
CA PRO A 178 10.07 -7.01 -6.79
C PRO A 178 8.60 -6.59 -6.64
N MET A 179 7.87 -7.18 -5.69
CA MET A 179 6.51 -6.75 -5.34
C MET A 179 6.50 -5.31 -4.81
N GLY A 180 7.36 -4.96 -3.85
CA GLY A 180 7.45 -3.60 -3.32
C GLY A 180 7.74 -2.56 -4.40
N LEU A 181 8.70 -2.86 -5.29
CA LEU A 181 9.05 -1.98 -6.42
C LEU A 181 7.91 -1.81 -7.42
N ALA A 182 7.11 -2.85 -7.67
CA ALA A 182 5.91 -2.78 -8.50
C ALA A 182 4.78 -1.99 -7.81
N LEU A 183 4.58 -2.16 -6.50
CA LEU A 183 3.59 -1.40 -5.75
C LEU A 183 3.89 0.10 -5.76
N TYR A 184 5.15 0.51 -5.61
CA TYR A 184 5.56 1.91 -5.76
C TYR A 184 5.18 2.50 -7.12
N ALA A 185 5.20 1.68 -8.18
CA ALA A 185 4.86 2.07 -9.55
C ALA A 185 3.36 1.88 -9.91
N SER A 186 2.50 1.60 -8.92
CA SER A 186 1.06 1.44 -9.08
C SER A 186 0.30 2.62 -8.45
N PRO A 187 -1.03 2.76 -8.65
CA PRO A 187 -1.84 3.69 -7.87
C PRO A 187 -2.24 3.15 -6.49
N SER A 188 -1.78 1.95 -6.08
CA SER A 188 -2.16 1.33 -4.81
C SER A 188 -1.79 2.19 -3.61
N SER A 189 -2.67 2.20 -2.61
CA SER A 189 -2.44 2.80 -1.29
C SER A 189 -1.36 2.08 -0.48
N ASP A 190 -0.94 0.88 -0.88
CA ASP A 190 0.01 0.06 -0.12
C ASP A 190 1.43 0.63 -0.15
N ALA A 191 1.81 1.25 -1.26
CA ALA A 191 3.13 1.85 -1.47
C ALA A 191 3.54 2.80 -0.32
N ILE A 192 2.68 3.77 -0.01
CA ILE A 192 2.97 4.77 1.03
C ILE A 192 2.95 4.16 2.43
N LEU A 193 2.06 3.19 2.68
CA LEU A 193 1.96 2.51 3.98
C LEU A 193 3.19 1.63 4.25
N LEU A 194 3.70 0.93 3.24
CA LEU A 194 4.94 0.16 3.32
C LEU A 194 6.13 1.06 3.65
N SER A 195 6.30 2.17 2.92
CA SER A 195 7.40 3.10 3.15
C SER A 195 7.35 3.79 4.51
N LEU A 196 6.17 4.25 4.94
CA LEU A 196 6.00 4.84 6.27
C LEU A 196 6.20 3.81 7.39
N SER A 197 5.93 2.53 7.15
CA SER A 197 6.24 1.47 8.11
C SER A 197 7.76 1.35 8.29
N GLY A 198 8.53 1.48 7.20
CA GLY A 198 9.99 1.63 7.25
C GLY A 198 10.44 2.83 8.08
N VAL A 199 9.77 3.98 7.97
CA VAL A 199 10.05 5.17 8.79
C VAL A 199 9.77 4.90 10.27
N VAL A 200 8.64 4.25 10.61
CA VAL A 200 8.34 3.84 11.99
C VAL A 200 9.45 2.96 12.57
N VAL A 201 9.89 1.94 11.81
CA VAL A 201 10.99 1.06 12.21
C VAL A 201 12.28 1.88 12.42
N ALA A 202 12.61 2.77 11.49
CA ALA A 202 13.80 3.61 11.57
C ALA A 202 13.79 4.51 12.82
N LEU A 203 12.65 5.15 13.12
CA LEU A 203 12.46 5.97 14.32
C LEU A 203 12.59 5.14 15.61
N GLY A 204 12.06 3.91 15.61
CA GLY A 204 12.18 2.98 16.73
C GLY A 204 13.63 2.57 17.02
N VAL A 205 14.36 2.19 15.97
CA VAL A 205 15.77 1.76 16.04
C VAL A 205 16.69 2.92 16.44
N THR A 206 16.59 4.05 15.73
CA THR A 206 17.47 5.21 15.96
C THR A 206 17.15 5.97 17.24
N ARG A 207 15.98 5.71 17.84
CA ARG A 207 15.46 6.43 19.00
C ARG A 207 15.17 7.91 18.73
N ARG A 208 15.21 8.36 17.48
CA ARG A 208 15.02 9.76 17.05
C ARG A 208 13.55 10.10 16.82
N THR A 209 12.69 9.85 17.80
CA THR A 209 11.24 10.08 17.68
C THR A 209 10.72 11.06 18.73
N SER A 210 9.62 11.73 18.41
CA SER A 210 8.90 12.63 19.31
C SER A 210 7.42 12.25 19.35
N LEU A 211 6.73 12.61 20.44
CA LEU A 211 5.32 12.29 20.60
C LEU A 211 4.46 12.85 19.44
N PRO A 212 4.64 14.10 18.96
CA PRO A 212 3.90 14.61 17.81
C PRO A 212 4.08 13.77 16.53
N VAL A 213 5.30 13.27 16.27
CA VAL A 213 5.57 12.41 15.11
C VAL A 213 4.83 11.08 15.25
N VAL A 214 4.86 10.46 16.43
CA VAL A 214 4.13 9.21 16.68
C VAL A 214 2.62 9.40 16.56
N LEU A 215 2.08 10.52 17.06
CA LEU A 215 0.66 10.86 16.92
C LEU A 215 0.26 11.08 15.45
N ALA A 216 1.08 11.79 14.68
CA ALA A 216 0.84 12.02 13.25
C ALA A 216 0.85 10.69 12.47
N LEU A 217 1.82 9.81 12.75
CA LEU A 217 1.89 8.48 12.12
C LEU A 217 0.71 7.60 12.56
N ALA A 218 0.36 7.57 13.85
CA ALA A 218 -0.80 6.85 14.36
C ALA A 218 -2.09 7.29 13.68
N PHE A 219 -2.31 8.60 13.58
CA PHE A 219 -3.43 9.19 12.85
C PHE A 219 -3.44 8.76 11.39
N PHE A 220 -2.31 8.90 10.68
CA PHE A 220 -2.24 8.57 9.25
C PHE A 220 -2.52 7.08 8.98
N PHE A 221 -1.89 6.18 9.73
CA PHE A 221 -2.09 4.73 9.58
C PHE A 221 -3.53 4.32 9.94
N SER A 222 -4.06 4.84 11.04
CA SER A 222 -5.43 4.63 11.49
C SER A 222 -6.47 5.08 10.46
N ALA A 223 -6.26 6.29 9.92
CA ALA A 223 -7.12 6.84 8.90
C ALA A 223 -7.00 6.04 7.60
N SER A 224 -5.87 5.37 7.32
CA SER A 224 -5.66 4.66 6.06
C SER A 224 -6.28 3.27 6.00
N LYS A 225 -5.91 2.38 6.92
CA LYS A 225 -6.39 0.99 6.98
C LYS A 225 -6.58 0.57 8.43
N LEU A 226 -7.67 -0.17 8.70
CA LEU A 226 -8.18 -0.31 10.07
C LEU A 226 -7.19 -0.89 11.08
N ILE A 227 -6.32 -1.81 10.65
CA ILE A 227 -5.43 -2.57 11.56
C ILE A 227 -4.06 -1.89 11.70
N PHE A 228 -3.71 -0.96 10.82
CA PHE A 228 -2.32 -0.48 10.72
C PHE A 228 -1.93 0.54 11.79
N PHE A 229 -2.88 1.03 12.61
CA PHE A 229 -2.54 1.89 13.76
C PHE A 229 -1.62 1.20 14.78
N LEU A 230 -1.61 -0.14 14.79
CA LEU A 230 -0.74 -0.93 15.67
C LEU A 230 0.76 -0.72 15.37
N ILE A 231 1.10 -0.39 14.12
CA ILE A 231 2.48 -0.18 13.68
C ILE A 231 3.13 0.99 14.44
N PRO A 232 2.61 2.23 14.38
CA PRO A 232 3.16 3.34 15.17
C PRO A 232 2.95 3.18 16.68
N LEU A 233 1.92 2.44 17.12
CA LEU A 233 1.73 2.12 18.54
C LEU A 233 2.91 1.34 19.14
N SER A 234 3.65 0.57 18.34
CA SER A 234 4.88 -0.11 18.80
C SER A 234 5.94 0.85 19.36
N LEU A 235 5.89 2.15 19.01
CA LEU A 235 6.80 3.17 19.51
C LEU A 235 6.39 3.74 20.88
N ILE A 236 5.20 3.39 21.40
CA ILE A 236 4.66 3.98 22.62
C ILE A 236 5.48 3.69 23.87
N ALA A 237 6.12 2.52 23.92
CA ALA A 237 6.94 2.08 25.05
C ALA A 237 8.12 3.03 25.34
N ARG A 238 8.44 3.93 24.40
CA ARG A 238 9.49 4.95 24.55
C ARG A 238 9.09 6.12 25.43
N PHE A 239 7.78 6.36 25.64
CA PHE A 239 7.30 7.51 26.41
C PHE A 239 6.88 7.09 27.82
N VAL A 240 7.84 6.58 28.59
CA VAL A 240 7.66 6.04 29.95
C VAL A 240 7.15 7.11 30.92
N HIS A 241 7.63 8.34 30.80
CA HIS A 241 7.11 9.47 31.58
C HIS A 241 5.77 9.96 31.00
N GLY A 242 4.73 9.92 31.83
CA GLY A 242 3.37 10.24 31.40
C GLY A 242 2.74 9.14 30.53
N PHE A 243 3.18 7.89 30.67
CA PHE A 243 2.72 6.73 29.89
C PHE A 243 1.19 6.68 29.74
N ARG A 244 0.43 6.88 30.83
CA ARG A 244 -1.05 6.90 30.78
C ARG A 244 -1.61 7.99 29.87
N ARG A 245 -1.06 9.21 29.95
CA ARG A 245 -1.46 10.35 29.11
C ARG A 245 -1.09 10.12 27.65
N ASN A 246 0.11 9.60 27.39
CA ASN A 246 0.58 9.33 26.04
C ASN A 246 -0.18 8.17 25.40
N LEU A 247 -0.53 7.14 26.18
CA LEU A 247 -1.40 6.04 25.77
C LEU A 247 -2.80 6.54 25.40
N LEU A 248 -3.35 7.47 26.17
CA LEU A 248 -4.62 8.08 25.83
C LEU A 248 -4.54 8.88 24.52
N PHE A 249 -3.50 9.69 24.31
CA PHE A 249 -3.36 10.45 23.07
C PHE A 249 -3.11 9.56 21.85
N ILE A 250 -2.24 8.55 21.97
CA ILE A 250 -1.96 7.63 20.87
C ILE A 250 -3.17 6.73 20.60
N GLY A 251 -3.87 6.28 21.65
CA GLY A 251 -5.13 5.55 21.52
C GLY A 251 -6.19 6.40 20.83
N ALA A 252 -6.33 7.67 21.19
CA ALA A 252 -7.24 8.60 20.52
C ALA A 252 -6.85 8.82 19.04
N ALA A 253 -5.57 9.06 18.74
CA ALA A 253 -5.07 9.21 17.38
C ALA A 253 -5.23 7.92 16.54
N ALA A 254 -5.22 6.75 17.19
CA ALA A 254 -5.39 5.46 16.55
C ALA A 254 -6.86 5.06 16.36
N ILE A 255 -7.76 5.47 17.25
CA ILE A 255 -9.16 4.99 17.27
C ILE A 255 -10.10 6.01 16.63
N LEU A 256 -9.95 7.30 16.91
CA LEU A 256 -10.92 8.31 16.47
C LEU A 256 -11.02 8.43 14.94
N PRO A 257 -9.92 8.52 14.18
CA PRO A 257 -10.00 8.62 12.72
C PRO A 257 -10.63 7.37 12.11
N ASN A 258 -10.25 6.22 12.66
CA ASN A 258 -10.76 4.92 12.28
C ASN A 258 -12.28 4.80 12.49
N LEU A 259 -12.73 5.08 13.71
CA LEU A 259 -14.13 4.99 14.12
C LEU A 259 -14.97 5.98 13.31
N THR A 260 -14.48 7.20 13.13
CA THR A 260 -15.16 8.22 12.32
C THR A 260 -15.36 7.73 10.90
N TRP A 261 -14.31 7.18 10.28
CA TRP A 261 -14.40 6.65 8.92
C TRP A 261 -15.30 5.41 8.81
N MET A 262 -15.20 4.49 9.77
CA MET A 262 -16.05 3.29 9.84
C MET A 262 -17.53 3.66 9.98
N LEU A 263 -17.86 4.64 10.82
CA LEU A 263 -19.24 5.15 10.97
C LEU A 263 -19.73 5.80 9.68
N ALA A 264 -18.88 6.58 9.00
CA ALA A 264 -19.21 7.20 7.73
C ALA A 264 -19.44 6.18 6.60
N THR A 265 -18.80 5.01 6.67
CA THR A 265 -18.83 3.99 5.60
C THR A 265 -19.62 2.73 5.96
N ARG A 266 -20.28 2.67 7.13
CA ARG A 266 -20.97 1.48 7.65
C ARG A 266 -21.96 0.83 6.68
N GLY A 267 -22.62 1.63 5.83
CA GLY A 267 -23.61 1.14 4.85
C GLY A 267 -23.00 0.58 3.58
N LEU A 268 -21.71 0.83 3.32
CA LEU A 268 -21.04 0.55 2.05
C LEU A 268 -20.50 -0.87 1.93
N TYR A 269 -20.47 -1.64 3.02
CA TYR A 269 -20.03 -3.02 2.95
C TYR A 269 -20.92 -3.81 1.98
N SER A 270 -20.28 -4.47 1.02
CA SER A 270 -20.89 -5.42 0.11
C SER A 270 -20.08 -6.71 0.19
N PRO A 271 -20.72 -7.87 0.45
CA PRO A 271 -20.01 -9.13 0.51
C PRO A 271 -19.38 -9.44 -0.86
N PHE A 272 -18.17 -10.00 -0.83
CA PHE A 272 -17.43 -10.36 -2.05
C PHE A 272 -18.06 -11.55 -2.79
N ARG A 273 -18.74 -12.44 -2.04
CA ARG A 273 -19.41 -13.63 -2.59
C ARG A 273 -20.89 -13.61 -2.24
N PRO A 274 -21.78 -14.00 -3.18
CA PRO A 274 -23.18 -14.25 -2.87
C PRO A 274 -23.31 -15.25 -1.70
N GLY A 275 -24.29 -15.03 -0.83
CA GLY A 275 -24.54 -15.89 0.34
C GLY A 275 -23.64 -15.63 1.55
N VAL A 276 -22.69 -14.68 1.47
CA VAL A 276 -21.88 -14.27 2.63
C VAL A 276 -22.57 -13.16 3.40
N SER A 277 -22.80 -13.39 4.70
CA SER A 277 -23.46 -12.45 5.61
C SER A 277 -22.56 -12.16 6.81
N ALA A 278 -22.14 -10.90 6.96
CA ALA A 278 -21.32 -10.49 8.10
C ALA A 278 -22.03 -10.64 9.46
N PRO A 279 -23.35 -10.33 9.59
CA PRO A 279 -24.10 -10.61 10.81
C PRO A 279 -24.11 -12.10 11.18
N ASP A 280 -24.31 -12.98 10.20
CA ASP A 280 -24.38 -14.42 10.47
C ASP A 280 -23.00 -14.99 10.81
N GLN A 281 -21.94 -14.48 10.18
CA GLN A 281 -20.55 -14.80 10.56
C GLN A 281 -20.25 -14.36 12.00
N LEU A 282 -20.69 -13.17 12.40
CA LEU A 282 -20.52 -12.69 13.77
C LEU A 282 -21.31 -13.56 14.76
N ALA A 283 -22.57 -13.87 14.45
CA ALA A 283 -23.39 -14.74 15.28
C ALA A 283 -22.75 -16.13 15.45
N HIS A 284 -22.22 -16.70 14.36
CA HIS A 284 -21.51 -17.97 14.39
C HIS A 284 -20.26 -17.91 15.27
N VAL A 285 -19.43 -16.88 15.13
CA VAL A 285 -18.20 -16.69 15.94
C VAL A 285 -18.51 -16.53 17.43
N LEU A 286 -19.62 -15.87 17.77
CA LEU A 286 -20.04 -15.72 19.17
C LEU A 286 -20.47 -17.05 19.80
N VAL A 287 -21.03 -17.97 19.00
CA VAL A 287 -21.43 -19.31 19.46
C VAL A 287 -20.25 -20.30 19.43
N HIS A 288 -19.34 -20.15 18.46
CA HIS A 288 -18.21 -21.04 18.22
C HIS A 288 -16.88 -20.26 18.21
N PRO A 289 -16.40 -19.76 19.36
CA PRO A 289 -15.22 -18.89 19.41
C PRO A 289 -13.92 -19.56 18.93
N PHE A 290 -13.82 -20.89 19.06
CA PHE A 290 -12.66 -21.65 18.59
C PHE A 290 -12.64 -21.84 17.07
N ASP A 291 -13.78 -21.73 16.39
CA ASP A 291 -13.83 -21.89 14.93
C ASP A 291 -13.07 -20.76 14.23
N VAL A 292 -12.95 -19.58 14.86
CA VAL A 292 -12.06 -18.52 14.38
C VAL A 292 -10.60 -18.97 14.39
N MET A 293 -10.14 -19.60 15.47
CA MET A 293 -8.76 -20.09 15.56
C MET A 293 -8.52 -21.18 14.53
N VAL A 294 -9.46 -22.11 14.37
CA VAL A 294 -9.39 -23.16 13.35
C VAL A 294 -9.32 -22.55 11.96
N ALA A 295 -10.20 -21.60 11.64
CA ALA A 295 -10.23 -20.91 10.35
C ALA A 295 -8.93 -20.13 10.08
N VAL A 296 -8.37 -19.47 11.09
CA VAL A 296 -7.08 -18.78 10.97
C VAL A 296 -5.95 -19.78 10.70
N LEU A 297 -5.84 -20.84 11.51
CA LEU A 297 -4.77 -21.84 11.37
C LEU A 297 -4.88 -22.61 10.06
N SER A 298 -6.09 -22.99 9.64
CA SER A 298 -6.33 -23.67 8.36
C SER A 298 -5.97 -22.77 7.18
N THR A 299 -6.34 -21.48 7.25
CA THR A 299 -6.00 -20.51 6.20
C THR A 299 -4.50 -20.27 6.13
N VAL A 300 -3.82 -20.15 7.27
CA VAL A 300 -2.35 -20.03 7.31
C VAL A 300 -1.70 -21.28 6.72
N ALA A 301 -2.13 -22.47 7.11
CA ALA A 301 -1.59 -23.74 6.60
C ALA A 301 -1.75 -23.86 5.07
N ASP A 302 -2.89 -23.39 4.54
CA ASP A 302 -3.18 -23.42 3.09
C ASP A 302 -2.46 -22.30 2.30
N LYS A 303 -2.42 -21.07 2.83
CA LYS A 303 -2.03 -19.87 2.06
C LYS A 303 -0.63 -19.33 2.35
N TRP A 304 0.11 -19.81 3.35
CA TRP A 304 1.40 -19.20 3.73
C TRP A 304 2.40 -19.13 2.58
N LYS A 305 2.52 -20.17 1.75
CA LYS A 305 3.45 -20.20 0.61
C LYS A 305 3.10 -19.11 -0.40
N TYR A 306 1.80 -18.96 -0.67
CA TYR A 306 1.29 -17.95 -1.57
C TYR A 306 1.61 -16.54 -1.04
N TRP A 307 1.35 -16.26 0.25
CA TRP A 307 1.63 -14.94 0.84
C TRP A 307 3.11 -14.59 0.85
N VAL A 308 3.99 -15.55 1.16
CA VAL A 308 5.45 -15.32 1.10
C VAL A 308 5.89 -15.07 -0.34
N SER A 309 5.37 -15.86 -1.29
CA SER A 309 5.70 -15.68 -2.71
C SER A 309 5.19 -14.35 -3.24
N SER A 310 3.95 -13.97 -2.96
CA SER A 310 3.36 -12.70 -3.39
C SER A 310 4.04 -11.50 -2.73
N GLY A 311 4.45 -11.61 -1.46
CA GLY A 311 5.18 -10.54 -0.76
C GLY A 311 6.57 -10.25 -1.33
N VAL A 312 7.25 -11.27 -1.87
CA VAL A 312 8.51 -11.06 -2.60
C VAL A 312 8.24 -10.63 -4.05
N GLY A 313 7.36 -11.33 -4.77
CA GLY A 313 7.03 -10.99 -6.15
C GLY A 313 6.28 -12.07 -6.90
N ILE A 314 4.99 -11.84 -7.10
CA ILE A 314 4.22 -12.38 -8.22
C ILE A 314 3.64 -11.14 -8.91
N LEU A 315 4.19 -10.76 -10.07
CA LEU A 315 3.87 -9.50 -10.74
C LEU A 315 2.59 -9.65 -11.58
N GLY A 316 2.18 -8.57 -12.25
CA GLY A 316 0.95 -8.56 -13.04
C GLY A 316 -0.29 -8.60 -12.14
N TRP A 317 -1.26 -9.41 -12.52
CA TRP A 317 -2.45 -9.73 -11.71
C TRP A 317 -2.19 -10.88 -10.74
N LEU A 318 -1.01 -10.92 -10.13
CA LEU A 318 -0.51 -12.04 -9.34
C LEU A 318 -0.46 -13.36 -10.15
N ASP A 319 -0.10 -13.23 -11.43
CA ASP A 319 -0.05 -14.31 -12.43
C ASP A 319 1.30 -14.40 -13.15
N VAL A 320 2.23 -13.46 -12.91
CA VAL A 320 3.60 -13.49 -13.43
C VAL A 320 4.59 -13.81 -12.31
N PRO A 321 4.81 -15.10 -11.98
CA PRO A 321 5.69 -15.49 -10.87
C PRO A 321 7.16 -15.22 -11.20
N ILE A 322 7.91 -14.82 -10.18
CA ILE A 322 9.36 -14.72 -10.26
C ILE A 322 9.98 -16.10 -9.99
N ARG A 323 11.20 -16.34 -10.47
CA ARG A 323 11.91 -17.61 -10.21
C ARG A 323 12.07 -17.85 -8.71
N ASN A 324 11.73 -19.07 -8.26
CA ASN A 324 11.85 -19.51 -6.87
C ASN A 324 13.22 -19.24 -6.23
N SER A 325 14.32 -19.31 -7.01
CA SER A 325 15.67 -18.99 -6.53
C SER A 325 15.79 -17.59 -5.95
N PHE A 326 15.07 -16.61 -6.51
CA PHE A 326 15.04 -15.25 -5.99
C PHE A 326 14.34 -15.18 -4.62
N HIS A 327 13.21 -15.88 -4.47
CA HIS A 327 12.50 -15.97 -3.19
C HIS A 327 13.37 -16.56 -2.08
N TYR A 328 14.07 -17.67 -2.38
CA TYR A 328 15.00 -18.29 -1.44
C TYR A 328 16.18 -17.37 -1.11
N GLY A 329 16.70 -16.62 -2.08
CA GLY A 329 17.78 -15.65 -1.86
C GLY A 329 17.38 -14.52 -0.90
N VAL A 330 16.18 -13.95 -1.07
CA VAL A 330 15.66 -12.91 -0.16
C VAL A 330 15.44 -13.48 1.24
N ALA A 331 14.79 -14.65 1.36
CA ALA A 331 14.53 -15.29 2.64
C ALA A 331 15.82 -15.64 3.40
N ALA A 332 16.81 -16.22 2.72
CA ALA A 332 18.11 -16.54 3.30
C ALA A 332 18.84 -15.27 3.77
N SER A 333 18.80 -14.19 2.98
CA SER A 333 19.43 -12.91 3.34
C SER A 333 18.80 -12.30 4.59
N LEU A 334 17.47 -12.30 4.68
CA LEU A 334 16.75 -11.82 5.86
C LEU A 334 17.02 -12.69 7.09
N PHE A 335 17.03 -14.01 6.92
CA PHE A 335 17.35 -14.95 8.00
C PHE A 335 18.76 -14.73 8.55
N LEU A 336 19.76 -14.54 7.69
CA LEU A 336 21.14 -14.26 8.12
C LEU A 336 21.26 -12.89 8.82
N LEU A 337 20.51 -11.88 8.38
CA LEU A 337 20.56 -10.54 8.98
C LEU A 337 19.89 -10.48 10.36
N VAL A 338 18.81 -11.23 10.57
CA VAL A 338 18.05 -11.27 11.82
C VAL A 338 18.63 -12.31 12.79
N GLY A 339 19.01 -13.47 12.28
CA GLY A 339 19.40 -14.64 13.06
C GLY A 339 20.86 -14.68 13.49
N TRP A 340 21.76 -13.85 12.93
CA TRP A 340 23.18 -13.85 13.32
C TRP A 340 23.42 -12.95 14.55
N PRO A 341 23.67 -13.50 15.75
CA PRO A 341 24.02 -12.71 16.91
C PRO A 341 25.33 -11.97 16.63
N ARG A 342 25.47 -10.73 17.10
CA ARG A 342 26.82 -10.18 17.24
C ARG A 342 27.35 -10.60 18.60
N GLU A 343 28.59 -11.06 18.62
CA GLU A 343 29.51 -10.74 19.71
C GLU A 343 29.69 -9.22 19.69
N ASP A 344 28.73 -8.48 20.27
CA ASP A 344 28.97 -7.07 20.57
C ASP A 344 29.94 -7.05 21.76
N ARG A 345 31.25 -7.10 21.47
CA ARG A 345 32.22 -6.58 22.44
C ARG A 345 31.91 -5.09 22.56
N PRO A 346 31.59 -4.57 23.76
CA PRO A 346 31.50 -3.14 23.94
C PRO A 346 32.85 -2.54 23.54
N ARG A 347 32.83 -1.51 22.68
CA ARG A 347 33.99 -0.61 22.54
C ARG A 347 34.18 0.07 23.90
N MET A 348 34.96 -0.55 24.78
CA MET A 348 35.61 0.14 25.90
C MET A 348 36.73 1.00 25.32
N ASP A 349 36.37 2.07 24.61
CA ASP A 349 37.33 3.11 24.25
C ASP A 349 37.23 4.22 25.29
N ARG A 350 38.16 4.13 26.25
CA ARG A 350 38.87 5.22 26.94
C ARG A 350 38.01 6.27 27.68
N TRP A 351 37.70 5.97 28.95
CA TRP A 351 37.44 6.98 29.98
C TRP A 351 38.12 6.62 31.31
N ILE A 352 39.36 6.15 31.26
CA ILE A 352 40.25 6.12 32.42
C ILE A 352 41.65 6.48 31.92
N MET A 353 42.30 7.44 32.59
CA MET A 353 43.61 8.07 32.35
C MET A 353 43.54 9.36 31.52
N GLY A 354 43.52 10.49 32.25
CA GLY A 354 43.60 11.86 31.76
C GLY A 354 43.09 12.83 32.80
#